data_AF-A0A928FCP2-F1
#
_entry.id   AF-A0A928FCP2-F1
#
_cell.length_a   1.000
_cell.length_b   1.000
_cell.length_c   1.000
_cell.angle_alpha   90.00
_cell.angle_beta   90.00
_cell.angle_gamma   90.00
#
_symmetry.space_group_name_H-M   'P 1'
#
loop_
_entity.id
_entity.type
_entity.pdbx_description
1 polymer ?
#
loop_
_entity_poly.entity_id
_entity_poly.type
_entity_poly.pdbx_seq_one_letter_code
_entity_poly.pdbx_strand_id
1 'polypeptide(L)'
;MRRDGCLTRIIVLFLACCAAFLTSFFFNGGELPDMGDFDTSIGIDTDGSTDEGAEDVDPGPAPERLDSYVTYYDQLDEDEKHIYEVLLAETAKSSEEIHFEDVDHAKYKGSMMRALLAMTYDHPELFWVRTGYRITVSHERYSEIGDVTVKPMYYPYWQYTMNKKKKSAELEAAVEEVAALARRQQGDMERVRFVHDYLVKNAIYDHDALEEYYKTSHDAECEYIFSAYGCLVNGKTVCAGYAKAFQLIMDRLGYDCLYITGDAGGPHAWNCVFIEDEGYFIDVTWDDPDHDINEPKYEYYCITEKQLEKTHELDEDFKMPECTATEYNYFEYYGYGMDEYDFDKVCDVVDRQKGQRIISIRFGSVEALEDAYNSLAKKGMLRKIPALKNAKKLSYTYNEKHCTFTVYVK
;
A
#
# COMPACT_ATOMS: atom_id res chain seq x y z
N MET A 1 47.94 24.26 -24.30
CA MET A 1 47.98 23.45 -23.07
C MET A 1 46.56 23.39 -22.51
N ARG A 2 45.94 22.21 -22.59
CA ARG A 2 44.70 21.87 -21.88
C ARG A 2 45.00 21.78 -20.38
N ARG A 3 44.03 22.12 -19.54
CA ARG A 3 43.80 21.43 -18.26
C ARG A 3 42.32 21.55 -17.91
N ASP A 4 41.66 20.41 -18.06
CA ASP A 4 40.31 20.10 -17.62
C ASP A 4 40.23 20.12 -16.08
N GLY A 5 39.08 20.56 -15.57
CA GLY A 5 38.69 20.46 -14.17
C GLY A 5 37.26 19.94 -14.12
N CYS A 6 37.13 18.65 -13.82
CA CYS A 6 35.93 17.83 -13.83
C CYS A 6 34.85 18.38 -12.87
N LEU A 7 33.62 18.60 -13.37
CA LEU A 7 32.43 18.86 -12.56
C LEU A 7 31.64 17.54 -12.43
N THR A 8 31.66 16.96 -11.23
CA THR A 8 30.77 15.86 -10.84
C THR A 8 29.35 16.43 -10.68
N ARG A 9 28.46 16.15 -11.64
CA ARG A 9 27.03 16.47 -11.52
C ARG A 9 26.31 15.30 -10.84
N ILE A 10 25.93 15.49 -9.58
CA ILE A 10 25.00 14.63 -8.86
C ILE A 10 23.59 14.92 -9.40
N ILE A 11 22.97 13.97 -10.09
CA ILE A 11 21.57 14.07 -10.52
C ILE A 11 20.71 13.27 -9.54
N VAL A 12 20.02 13.98 -8.65
CA VAL A 12 18.92 13.41 -7.86
C VAL A 12 17.64 13.57 -8.68
N LEU A 13 16.99 12.48 -9.07
CA LEU A 13 15.64 12.52 -9.65
C LEU A 13 14.64 12.61 -8.49
N PHE A 14 13.90 13.70 -8.43
CA PHE A 14 12.66 13.81 -7.65
C PHE A 14 11.52 14.01 -8.66
N LEU A 15 10.52 13.15 -8.63
CA LEU A 15 9.24 13.36 -9.31
C LEU A 15 8.25 14.01 -8.34
N ALA A 16 7.68 15.11 -8.82
CA ALA A 16 6.42 15.76 -8.48
C ALA A 16 6.10 16.15 -7.02
N CYS A 17 5.89 17.46 -6.80
CA CYS A 17 4.59 17.97 -6.35
C CYS A 17 4.40 19.44 -6.73
N CYS A 18 3.23 19.76 -7.30
CA CYS A 18 2.85 21.05 -7.83
C CYS A 18 2.26 21.99 -6.76
N ALA A 19 2.64 23.26 -6.90
CA ALA A 19 1.87 24.49 -6.67
C ALA A 19 0.78 24.54 -5.59
N ALA A 20 1.12 25.10 -4.42
CA ALA A 20 0.69 26.44 -4.00
C ALA A 20 1.13 26.70 -2.55
N PHE A 21 2.02 27.69 -2.34
CA PHE A 21 2.03 28.66 -1.23
C PHE A 21 3.44 29.28 -1.13
N LEU A 22 3.70 30.23 -2.05
CA LEU A 22 4.65 31.31 -1.78
C LEU A 22 4.05 32.17 -0.66
N THR A 23 4.71 32.28 0.48
CA THR A 23 5.40 33.52 0.89
C THR A 23 5.97 33.38 2.31
N SER A 24 7.21 33.86 2.45
CA SER A 24 7.93 34.24 3.69
C SER A 24 8.43 33.11 4.59
N PHE A 25 9.73 32.79 4.51
CA PHE A 25 10.64 32.68 5.67
C PHE A 25 12.11 32.46 5.20
N PHE A 26 12.58 33.25 4.24
CA PHE A 26 14.01 33.56 4.15
C PHE A 26 14.23 34.77 5.04
N PHE A 27 14.87 34.61 6.21
CA PHE A 27 15.70 35.59 6.94
C PHE A 27 15.81 35.18 8.41
N ASN A 28 16.74 34.27 8.73
CA ASN A 28 17.77 34.53 9.75
C ASN A 28 18.66 33.29 9.89
N GLY A 29 19.93 33.47 9.52
CA GLY A 29 20.99 32.50 9.80
C GLY A 29 21.23 32.35 11.30
N GLY A 30 21.40 31.11 11.73
CA GLY A 30 21.88 30.73 13.05
C GLY A 30 22.62 29.40 12.94
N GLU A 31 23.85 29.36 13.44
CA GLU A 31 24.75 28.20 13.44
C GLU A 31 24.24 27.06 14.35
N LEU A 32 24.55 25.81 13.97
CA LEU A 32 24.34 24.62 14.79
C LEU A 32 25.37 24.56 15.94
N PRO A 33 24.97 24.23 17.18
CA PRO A 33 25.91 24.07 18.29
C PRO A 33 26.58 22.69 18.32
N ASP A 34 27.87 22.73 18.67
CA ASP A 34 28.81 21.64 18.89
C ASP A 34 28.36 20.68 20.01
N MET A 35 28.28 19.37 19.73
CA MET A 35 27.97 18.32 20.71
C MET A 35 29.20 17.46 20.95
N GLY A 36 29.80 17.63 22.13
CA GLY A 36 30.98 16.92 22.59
C GLY A 36 30.78 15.43 22.87
N ASP A 37 31.90 14.72 22.82
CA ASP A 37 32.07 13.28 23.02
C ASP A 37 31.37 12.74 24.27
N PHE A 38 30.67 11.60 24.12
CA PHE A 38 30.14 10.81 25.22
C PHE A 38 30.77 9.42 25.28
N ASP A 39 31.24 9.09 26.48
CA ASP A 39 32.05 7.94 26.91
C ASP A 39 31.33 6.59 26.75
N THR A 40 32.01 5.64 26.08
CA THR A 40 31.59 4.26 25.87
C THR A 40 32.16 3.36 26.96
N SER A 41 31.37 3.00 27.97
CA SER A 41 31.61 1.78 28.75
C SER A 41 30.39 1.27 29.52
N ILE A 42 29.71 0.26 28.97
CA ILE A 42 28.96 -0.72 29.78
C ILE A 42 29.30 -2.11 29.24
N GLY A 43 29.92 -2.92 30.10
CA GLY A 43 30.34 -4.29 29.79
C GLY A 43 29.16 -5.25 29.68
N ILE A 44 29.24 -6.15 28.72
CA ILE A 44 28.33 -7.28 28.54
C ILE A 44 29.08 -8.54 28.96
N ASP A 45 28.65 -9.14 30.08
CA ASP A 45 28.99 -10.52 30.41
C ASP A 45 28.21 -11.45 29.47
N THR A 46 28.94 -12.33 28.79
CA THR A 46 28.38 -13.37 27.91
C THR A 46 28.38 -14.69 28.67
N ASP A 47 27.21 -15.26 28.93
CA ASP A 47 27.09 -16.70 29.11
C ASP A 47 26.40 -17.30 27.89
N GLY A 48 27.00 -18.37 27.38
CA GLY A 48 26.56 -19.11 26.22
C GLY A 48 25.74 -20.30 26.65
N SER A 49 24.57 -20.46 26.04
CA SER A 49 23.93 -21.76 25.87
C SER A 49 23.42 -21.86 24.44
N THR A 50 23.96 -22.83 23.72
CA THR A 50 23.55 -23.23 22.38
C THR A 50 22.33 -24.13 22.49
N ASP A 51 21.20 -23.73 21.89
CA ASP A 51 20.03 -24.59 21.72
C ASP A 51 20.01 -25.09 20.26
N GLU A 52 20.35 -26.37 20.08
CA GLU A 52 20.22 -27.11 18.83
C GLU A 52 18.82 -27.74 18.80
N GLY A 53 17.94 -27.32 17.89
CA GLY A 53 16.62 -27.97 17.76
C GLY A 53 15.55 -27.30 16.90
N ALA A 54 15.89 -26.58 15.83
CA ALA A 54 14.89 -26.17 14.85
C ALA A 54 14.91 -27.14 13.66
N GLU A 55 13.92 -28.03 13.59
CA GLU A 55 13.66 -28.84 12.40
C GLU A 55 13.19 -27.92 11.26
N ASP A 56 13.84 -28.02 10.10
CA ASP A 56 13.48 -27.29 8.88
C ASP A 56 12.06 -27.68 8.44
N VAL A 57 11.12 -26.75 8.55
CA VAL A 57 9.79 -26.88 7.96
C VAL A 57 9.93 -26.59 6.46
N ASP A 58 9.82 -27.64 5.64
CA ASP A 58 9.72 -27.56 4.18
C ASP A 58 8.52 -26.69 3.80
N PRO A 59 8.70 -25.51 3.15
CA PRO A 59 7.61 -24.58 2.84
C PRO A 59 6.66 -25.09 1.74
N GLY A 60 6.84 -26.31 1.23
CA GLY A 60 6.04 -26.85 0.14
C GLY A 60 6.30 -26.13 -1.19
N PRO A 61 5.83 -26.68 -2.31
CA PRO A 61 5.95 -25.99 -3.59
C PRO A 61 5.13 -24.70 -3.56
N ALA A 62 5.70 -23.62 -4.11
CA ALA A 62 4.95 -22.39 -4.36
C ALA A 62 3.69 -22.74 -5.20
N PRO A 63 2.53 -22.16 -4.89
CA PRO A 63 1.31 -22.41 -5.65
C PRO A 63 1.53 -22.11 -7.14
N GLU A 64 0.91 -22.92 -8.02
CA GLU A 64 0.87 -22.61 -9.45
C GLU A 64 0.16 -21.27 -9.65
N ARG A 65 0.86 -20.31 -10.26
CA ARG A 65 0.32 -18.97 -10.56
C ARG A 65 -0.55 -19.00 -11.81
N LEU A 66 -1.51 -18.09 -11.89
CA LEU A 66 -2.42 -17.99 -13.02
C LEU A 66 -1.74 -17.40 -14.25
N ASP A 67 -2.09 -17.90 -15.44
CA ASP A 67 -1.61 -17.34 -16.72
C ASP A 67 -2.04 -15.86 -16.91
N SER A 68 -3.12 -15.44 -16.25
CA SER A 68 -3.62 -14.05 -16.25
C SER A 68 -2.89 -13.16 -15.25
N TYR A 69 -2.16 -13.72 -14.28
CA TYR A 69 -1.37 -12.97 -13.32
C TYR A 69 0.04 -12.72 -13.86
N VAL A 70 0.33 -11.47 -14.16
CA VAL A 70 1.63 -11.02 -14.66
C VAL A 70 2.31 -10.23 -13.54
N THR A 71 3.43 -10.72 -13.02
CA THR A 71 4.20 -10.00 -11.99
C THR A 71 4.84 -8.74 -12.57
N TYR A 72 5.35 -7.84 -11.72
CA TYR A 72 6.09 -6.68 -12.21
C TYR A 72 7.38 -7.10 -12.91
N TYR A 73 8.07 -8.11 -12.39
CA TYR A 73 9.23 -8.73 -13.03
C TYR A 73 8.95 -9.23 -14.45
N ASP A 74 7.79 -9.84 -14.71
CA ASP A 74 7.45 -10.40 -16.04
C ASP A 74 7.33 -9.33 -17.13
N GLN A 75 7.05 -8.08 -16.73
CA GLN A 75 6.89 -6.92 -17.62
C GLN A 75 8.21 -6.20 -17.93
N LEU A 76 9.32 -6.63 -17.34
CA LEU A 76 10.64 -6.05 -17.54
C LEU A 76 11.32 -6.61 -18.81
N ASP A 77 12.12 -5.77 -19.48
CA ASP A 77 13.01 -6.25 -20.55
C ASP A 77 14.22 -7.03 -19.99
N GLU A 78 15.06 -7.61 -20.85
CA GLU A 78 16.19 -8.46 -20.41
C GLU A 78 17.20 -7.71 -19.53
N ASP A 79 17.46 -6.42 -19.84
CA ASP A 79 18.40 -5.60 -19.05
C ASP A 79 17.77 -5.25 -17.69
N GLU A 80 16.49 -4.91 -17.67
CA GLU A 80 15.72 -4.59 -16.47
C GLU A 80 15.59 -5.80 -15.54
N LYS A 81 15.36 -7.00 -16.09
CA LYS A 81 15.36 -8.26 -15.32
C LYS A 81 16.72 -8.53 -14.69
N HIS A 82 17.80 -8.35 -15.45
CA HIS A 82 19.13 -8.49 -14.91
C HIS A 82 19.39 -7.51 -13.75
N ILE A 83 19.00 -6.24 -13.91
CA ILE A 83 19.10 -5.23 -12.85
C ILE A 83 18.29 -5.64 -11.63
N TYR A 84 17.03 -6.03 -11.82
CA TYR A 84 16.14 -6.48 -10.76
C TYR A 84 16.77 -7.61 -9.94
N GLU A 85 17.29 -8.64 -10.61
CA GLU A 85 17.89 -9.81 -9.95
C GLU A 85 19.13 -9.44 -9.15
N VAL A 86 19.98 -8.58 -9.70
CA VAL A 86 21.17 -8.07 -9.00
C VAL A 86 20.76 -7.22 -7.80
N LEU A 87 19.80 -6.31 -7.96
CA LEU A 87 19.28 -5.49 -6.85
C LEU A 87 18.73 -6.36 -5.73
N LEU A 88 17.93 -7.38 -6.07
CA LEU A 88 17.32 -8.28 -5.11
C LEU A 88 18.39 -9.09 -4.35
N ALA A 89 19.33 -9.68 -5.09
CA ALA A 89 20.41 -10.48 -4.52
C ALA A 89 21.34 -9.66 -3.61
N GLU A 90 21.71 -8.44 -4.03
CA GLU A 90 22.60 -7.56 -3.27
C GLU A 90 21.89 -6.92 -2.06
N THR A 91 20.61 -6.61 -2.18
CA THR A 91 19.77 -6.16 -1.04
C THR A 91 19.65 -7.26 0.02
N ALA A 92 19.53 -8.51 -0.39
CA ALA A 92 19.51 -9.66 0.51
C ALA A 92 20.84 -9.81 1.27
N LYS A 93 21.97 -9.58 0.58
CA LYS A 93 23.33 -9.55 1.17
C LYS A 93 23.64 -8.29 1.96
N SER A 94 22.74 -7.31 1.96
CA SER A 94 22.91 -6.06 2.68
C SER A 94 24.06 -5.19 2.13
N SER A 95 24.35 -5.28 0.83
CA SER A 95 25.42 -4.54 0.15
C SER A 95 25.19 -3.02 0.16
N GLU A 96 26.26 -2.26 0.43
CA GLU A 96 26.22 -0.78 0.43
C GLU A 96 26.41 -0.18 -0.97
N GLU A 97 27.13 -0.89 -1.84
CA GLU A 97 27.41 -0.51 -3.22
C GLU A 97 27.15 -1.72 -4.12
N ILE A 98 26.52 -1.47 -5.26
CA ILE A 98 26.25 -2.45 -6.30
C ILE A 98 26.93 -1.97 -7.58
N HIS A 99 27.77 -2.82 -8.15
CA HIS A 99 28.55 -2.49 -9.33
C HIS A 99 27.97 -3.18 -10.56
N PHE A 100 27.83 -2.43 -11.64
CA PHE A 100 27.44 -2.93 -12.93
C PHE A 100 28.48 -2.49 -13.97
N GLU A 101 28.98 -3.45 -14.74
CA GLU A 101 30.03 -3.28 -15.74
C GLU A 101 29.42 -3.20 -17.14
N ASP A 102 30.09 -2.49 -18.06
CA ASP A 102 29.73 -2.42 -19.48
C ASP A 102 28.28 -1.95 -19.74
N VAL A 103 27.80 -0.98 -18.97
CA VAL A 103 26.41 -0.51 -19.00
C VAL A 103 26.23 0.72 -19.89
N ASP A 104 25.17 0.72 -20.70
CA ASP A 104 24.70 1.92 -21.42
C ASP A 104 24.02 2.91 -20.47
N HIS A 105 24.72 3.99 -20.11
CA HIS A 105 24.23 4.97 -19.14
C HIS A 105 22.93 5.68 -19.54
N ALA A 106 22.66 5.82 -20.85
CA ALA A 106 21.47 6.52 -21.33
C ALA A 106 20.21 5.69 -21.11
N LYS A 107 20.29 4.37 -21.33
CA LYS A 107 19.20 3.42 -21.05
C LYS A 107 19.09 3.11 -19.55
N TYR A 108 20.24 2.95 -18.90
CA TYR A 108 20.31 2.33 -17.58
C TYR A 108 19.54 3.04 -16.49
N LYS A 109 19.44 4.37 -16.53
CA LYS A 109 18.75 5.13 -15.48
C LYS A 109 17.26 4.84 -15.44
N GLY A 110 16.62 4.75 -16.61
CA GLY A 110 15.21 4.40 -16.73
C GLY A 110 14.98 2.95 -16.34
N SER A 111 15.77 2.05 -16.90
CA SER A 111 15.70 0.61 -16.60
C SER A 111 15.96 0.30 -15.12
N MET A 112 16.90 1.00 -14.47
CA MET A 112 17.15 0.90 -13.03
C MET A 112 15.96 1.36 -12.19
N MET A 113 15.31 2.47 -12.56
CA MET A 113 14.13 2.93 -11.83
C MET A 113 12.98 1.94 -11.96
N ARG A 114 12.69 1.49 -13.19
CA ARG A 114 11.61 0.53 -13.46
C ARG A 114 11.87 -0.81 -12.77
N ALA A 115 13.10 -1.32 -12.81
CA ALA A 115 13.50 -2.54 -12.10
C ALA A 115 13.40 -2.40 -10.58
N LEU A 116 13.80 -1.25 -10.02
CA LEU A 116 13.66 -0.98 -8.58
C LEU A 116 12.18 -0.92 -8.17
N LEU A 117 11.34 -0.23 -8.95
CA LEU A 117 9.90 -0.17 -8.69
C LEU A 117 9.30 -1.58 -8.69
N ALA A 118 9.55 -2.36 -9.75
CA ALA A 118 9.12 -3.75 -9.86
C ALA A 118 9.55 -4.57 -8.64
N MET A 119 10.83 -4.50 -8.23
CA MET A 119 11.33 -5.22 -7.07
C MET A 119 10.60 -4.81 -5.79
N THR A 120 10.39 -3.51 -5.55
CA THR A 120 9.70 -3.05 -4.34
C THR A 120 8.19 -3.29 -4.33
N TYR A 121 7.59 -3.53 -5.50
CA TYR A 121 6.17 -3.87 -5.63
C TYR A 121 5.93 -5.38 -5.52
N ASP A 122 6.86 -6.19 -6.06
CA ASP A 122 6.85 -7.66 -5.91
C ASP A 122 7.28 -8.10 -4.50
N HIS A 123 8.13 -7.31 -3.83
CA HIS A 123 8.72 -7.68 -2.54
C HIS A 123 8.45 -6.65 -1.41
N PRO A 124 7.18 -6.47 -0.99
CA PRO A 124 6.81 -5.57 0.11
C PRO A 124 7.47 -5.94 1.47
N GLU A 125 7.97 -7.16 1.64
CA GLU A 125 8.76 -7.61 2.79
C GLU A 125 10.13 -6.93 2.89
N LEU A 126 10.65 -6.34 1.79
CA LEU A 126 11.89 -5.56 1.78
C LEU A 126 11.67 -4.14 2.30
N PHE A 127 10.89 -3.98 3.38
CA PHE A 127 10.46 -2.68 3.90
C PHE A 127 11.60 -1.77 4.40
N TRP A 128 12.83 -2.27 4.54
CA TRP A 128 14.00 -1.46 4.87
C TRP A 128 14.61 -0.75 3.65
N VAL A 129 14.15 -1.07 2.43
CA VAL A 129 14.57 -0.46 1.17
C VAL A 129 13.57 0.63 0.78
N ARG A 130 14.09 1.81 0.44
CA ARG A 130 13.29 2.93 -0.07
C ARG A 130 13.27 2.87 -1.59
N THR A 131 12.21 3.40 -2.21
CA THR A 131 12.07 3.58 -3.66
C THR A 131 12.96 4.73 -4.17
N GLY A 132 14.25 4.65 -3.90
CA GLY A 132 15.25 5.63 -4.29
C GLY A 132 16.65 5.03 -4.29
N TYR A 133 17.53 5.63 -5.08
CA TYR A 133 18.92 5.24 -5.19
C TYR A 133 19.80 6.47 -5.44
N ARG A 134 21.12 6.31 -5.23
CA ARG A 134 22.14 7.25 -5.72
C ARG A 134 23.00 6.54 -6.75
N ILE A 135 23.09 7.10 -7.96
CA ILE A 135 23.98 6.59 -9.01
C ILE A 135 25.26 7.42 -9.03
N THR A 136 26.39 6.73 -9.08
CA THR A 136 27.69 7.30 -9.43
C THR A 136 28.19 6.63 -10.70
N VAL A 137 28.57 7.43 -11.69
CA VAL A 137 29.10 6.95 -12.98
C VAL A 137 30.58 7.31 -13.09
N SER A 138 31.45 6.30 -13.19
CA SER A 138 32.88 6.50 -13.44
C SER A 138 33.15 6.51 -14.94
N HIS A 139 33.71 7.61 -15.44
CA HIS A 139 34.08 7.76 -16.84
C HIS A 139 35.55 7.41 -17.02
N GLU A 140 35.87 6.23 -17.55
CA GLU A 140 37.24 5.99 -18.03
C GLU A 140 37.45 6.53 -19.45
N ARG A 141 36.40 6.61 -20.29
CA ARG A 141 36.44 7.20 -21.63
C ARG A 141 35.14 7.94 -21.93
N TYR A 142 35.18 8.86 -22.89
CA TYR A 142 34.01 9.52 -23.48
C TYR A 142 33.13 8.53 -24.29
N SER A 143 32.80 7.36 -23.73
CA SER A 143 31.87 6.38 -24.27
C SER A 143 30.54 6.46 -23.53
N GLU A 144 29.44 6.18 -24.22
CA GLU A 144 28.11 6.03 -23.61
C GLU A 144 27.98 4.74 -22.78
N ILE A 145 28.98 3.85 -22.91
CA ILE A 145 29.17 2.62 -22.15
C ILE A 145 30.24 2.84 -21.09
N GLY A 146 29.97 2.45 -19.84
CA GLY A 146 30.93 2.49 -18.75
C GLY A 146 30.40 1.83 -17.47
N ASP A 147 31.19 1.92 -16.40
CA ASP A 147 30.85 1.29 -15.12
C ASP A 147 29.93 2.18 -14.29
N VAL A 148 28.91 1.56 -13.70
CA VAL A 148 27.93 2.22 -12.83
C VAL A 148 28.01 1.64 -11.43
N THR A 149 28.19 2.51 -10.45
CA THR A 149 28.00 2.18 -9.04
C THR A 149 26.65 2.72 -8.58
N VAL A 150 25.80 1.84 -8.09
CA VAL A 150 24.50 2.19 -7.50
C VAL A 150 24.55 1.99 -6.00
N LYS A 151 24.07 2.99 -5.26
CA LYS A 151 23.87 2.94 -3.82
C LYS A 151 22.37 2.96 -3.54
N PRO A 152 21.76 1.82 -3.16
CA PRO A 152 20.37 1.78 -2.73
C PRO A 152 20.13 2.76 -1.58
N MET A 153 18.96 3.39 -1.55
CA MET A 153 18.56 4.17 -0.37
C MET A 153 17.86 3.24 0.61
N TYR A 154 18.52 2.94 1.72
CA TYR A 154 17.88 2.31 2.86
C TYR A 154 17.22 3.38 3.75
N TYR A 155 16.26 2.98 4.58
CA TYR A 155 15.88 3.77 5.76
C TYR A 155 17.12 4.05 6.62
N PRO A 156 17.12 5.12 7.45
CA PRO A 156 18.30 5.62 8.14
C PRO A 156 19.27 4.52 8.57
N TYR A 157 20.51 4.60 8.09
CA TYR A 157 21.49 3.51 8.12
C TYR A 157 21.69 2.88 9.52
N TRP A 158 21.55 3.68 10.58
CA TRP A 158 21.63 3.18 11.95
C TRP A 158 20.45 2.27 12.33
N GLN A 159 19.22 2.52 11.84
CA GLN A 159 18.06 1.67 12.11
C GLN A 159 18.10 0.37 11.28
N TYR A 160 18.55 0.49 10.02
CA TYR A 160 18.86 -0.64 9.16
C TYR A 160 19.86 -1.61 9.83
N THR A 161 20.96 -1.08 10.36
CA THR A 161 21.99 -1.89 11.02
C THR A 161 21.57 -2.41 12.39
N MET A 162 20.69 -1.72 13.12
CA MET A 162 20.37 -2.09 14.49
C MET A 162 19.39 -3.26 14.63
N ASN A 163 18.44 -3.52 13.69
CA ASN A 163 17.45 -4.60 13.89
C ASN A 163 16.72 -5.16 12.64
N LYS A 164 17.22 -5.02 11.40
CA LYS A 164 16.57 -5.57 10.18
C LYS A 164 16.00 -6.99 10.39
N LYS A 165 16.83 -7.91 10.90
CA LYS A 165 16.42 -9.31 11.15
C LYS A 165 15.26 -9.43 12.14
N LYS A 166 15.30 -8.68 13.24
CA LYS A 166 14.26 -8.68 14.26
C LYS A 166 12.94 -8.14 13.71
N LYS A 167 12.97 -6.98 13.05
CA LYS A 167 11.78 -6.36 12.46
C LYS A 167 11.16 -7.21 11.35
N SER A 168 11.99 -7.89 10.56
CA SER A 168 11.50 -8.83 9.54
C SER A 168 10.78 -10.02 10.18
N ALA A 169 11.30 -10.56 11.29
CA ALA A 169 10.63 -11.62 12.04
C ALA A 169 9.31 -11.17 12.69
N GLU A 170 9.25 -9.93 13.19
CA GLU A 170 8.01 -9.34 13.71
C GLU A 170 6.94 -9.18 12.63
N LEU A 171 7.32 -8.66 11.45
CA LEU A 171 6.41 -8.54 10.30
C LEU A 171 5.91 -9.91 9.85
N GLU A 172 6.83 -10.87 9.69
CA GLU A 172 6.51 -12.24 9.28
C GLU A 172 5.55 -12.92 10.26
N ALA A 173 5.77 -12.76 11.57
CA ALA A 173 4.88 -13.28 12.59
C ALA A 173 3.49 -12.63 12.53
N ALA A 174 3.41 -11.32 12.32
CA ALA A 174 2.15 -10.61 12.17
C ALA A 174 1.37 -11.04 10.91
N VAL A 175 2.06 -11.18 9.77
CA VAL A 175 1.48 -11.69 8.52
C VAL A 175 0.90 -13.10 8.73
N GLU A 176 1.67 -14.01 9.34
CA GLU A 176 1.22 -15.37 9.57
C GLU A 176 0.06 -15.44 10.57
N GLU A 177 0.06 -14.61 11.62
CA GLU A 177 -1.06 -14.53 12.56
C GLU A 177 -2.37 -14.16 11.86
N VAL A 178 -2.36 -13.09 11.05
CA VAL A 178 -3.56 -12.64 10.33
C VAL A 178 -3.98 -13.66 9.28
N ALA A 179 -3.02 -14.21 8.53
CA ALA A 179 -3.31 -15.27 7.56
C ALA A 179 -3.93 -16.50 8.23
N ALA A 180 -3.40 -16.94 9.38
CA ALA A 180 -3.95 -18.07 10.13
C ALA A 180 -5.36 -17.81 10.68
N LEU A 181 -5.74 -16.56 10.94
CA LEU A 181 -7.11 -16.18 11.29
C LEU A 181 -8.01 -16.16 10.06
N ALA A 182 -7.53 -15.63 8.94
CA ALA A 182 -8.25 -15.58 7.66
C ALA A 182 -8.53 -16.99 7.10
N ARG A 183 -7.59 -17.94 7.22
CA ARG A 183 -7.78 -19.34 6.79
C ARG A 183 -8.95 -20.05 7.50
N ARG A 184 -9.40 -19.56 8.66
CA ARG A 184 -10.56 -20.11 9.39
C ARG A 184 -11.90 -19.66 8.83
N GLN A 185 -11.91 -18.63 7.98
CA GLN A 185 -13.12 -18.14 7.33
C GLN A 185 -13.54 -19.07 6.20
N GLN A 186 -14.85 -19.15 5.96
CA GLN A 186 -15.44 -20.06 4.98
C GLN A 186 -15.64 -19.35 3.63
N GLY A 187 -14.97 -19.86 2.60
CA GLY A 187 -15.02 -19.31 1.24
C GLY A 187 -14.10 -18.09 1.03
N ASP A 188 -13.81 -17.79 -0.22
CA ASP A 188 -12.85 -16.75 -0.58
C ASP A 188 -13.34 -15.36 -0.22
N MET A 189 -14.62 -15.08 -0.43
CA MET A 189 -15.25 -13.80 -0.05
C MET A 189 -15.00 -13.46 1.43
N GLU A 190 -15.22 -14.42 2.32
CA GLU A 190 -15.08 -14.19 3.75
C GLU A 190 -13.63 -14.13 4.20
N ARG A 191 -12.74 -14.86 3.51
CA ARG A 191 -11.31 -14.84 3.78
C ARG A 191 -10.68 -13.51 3.40
N VAL A 192 -10.94 -13.04 2.19
CA VAL A 192 -10.44 -11.74 1.67
C VAL A 192 -11.03 -10.60 2.49
N ARG A 193 -12.34 -10.65 2.80
CA ARG A 193 -13.02 -9.63 3.63
C ARG A 193 -12.43 -9.57 5.02
N PHE A 194 -12.10 -10.71 5.62
CA PHE A 194 -11.49 -10.73 6.94
C PHE A 194 -10.15 -9.99 6.95
N VAL A 195 -9.30 -10.17 5.93
CA VAL A 195 -8.02 -9.45 5.84
C VAL A 195 -8.26 -7.94 5.72
N HIS A 196 -9.12 -7.54 4.79
CA HIS A 196 -9.53 -6.14 4.64
C HIS A 196 -10.00 -5.51 5.96
N ASP A 197 -10.98 -6.15 6.61
CA ASP A 197 -11.55 -5.69 7.87
C ASP A 197 -10.54 -5.65 9.00
N TYR A 198 -9.62 -6.63 9.05
CA TYR A 198 -8.57 -6.68 10.04
C TYR A 198 -7.67 -5.46 9.94
N LEU A 199 -7.24 -5.10 8.72
CA LEU A 199 -6.37 -3.94 8.51
C LEU A 199 -7.07 -2.64 8.94
N VAL A 200 -8.31 -2.41 8.49
CA VAL A 200 -9.10 -1.22 8.88
C VAL A 200 -9.27 -1.13 10.40
N LYS A 201 -9.43 -2.26 11.09
CA LYS A 201 -9.69 -2.26 12.55
C LYS A 201 -8.44 -2.15 13.42
N ASN A 202 -7.26 -2.49 12.88
CA ASN A 202 -6.01 -2.63 13.65
C ASN A 202 -4.91 -1.66 13.23
N ALA A 203 -5.10 -0.92 12.14
CA ALA A 203 -4.21 0.18 11.77
C ALA A 203 -4.98 1.50 11.74
N ILE A 204 -4.22 2.59 11.80
CA ILE A 204 -4.72 3.95 11.78
C ILE A 204 -4.02 4.69 10.65
N TYR A 205 -4.79 5.44 9.86
CA TYR A 205 -4.22 6.34 8.86
C TYR A 205 -3.48 7.52 9.52
N ASP A 206 -2.16 7.61 9.33
CA ASP A 206 -1.30 8.62 9.96
C ASP A 206 -1.14 9.85 9.07
N HIS A 207 -2.15 10.72 9.08
CA HIS A 207 -2.14 11.99 8.34
C HIS A 207 -1.00 12.92 8.76
N ASP A 208 -0.69 12.97 10.06
CA ASP A 208 0.33 13.87 10.61
C ASP A 208 1.72 13.45 10.12
N ALA A 209 2.04 12.15 10.17
CA ALA A 209 3.29 11.63 9.65
C ALA A 209 3.40 11.80 8.13
N LEU A 210 2.29 11.66 7.39
CA LEU A 210 2.28 11.92 5.94
C LEU A 210 2.56 13.39 5.63
N GLU A 211 1.91 14.31 6.35
CA GLU A 211 2.11 15.75 6.18
C GLU A 211 3.55 16.15 6.52
N GLU A 212 4.09 15.60 7.62
CA GLU A 212 5.47 15.83 8.05
C GLU A 212 6.49 15.30 7.04
N TYR A 213 6.28 14.09 6.51
CA TYR A 213 7.12 13.50 5.46
C TYR A 213 7.31 14.45 4.26
N TYR A 214 6.23 15.10 3.83
CA TYR A 214 6.27 16.06 2.72
C TYR A 214 6.88 17.42 3.10
N LYS A 215 6.88 17.80 4.38
CA LYS A 215 7.45 19.07 4.86
C LYS A 215 8.96 19.01 5.08
N THR A 216 9.46 17.99 5.78
CA THR A 216 10.83 17.98 6.32
C THR A 216 11.82 17.14 5.54
N SER A 217 11.42 16.58 4.39
CA SER A 217 12.30 15.77 3.55
C SER A 217 12.91 14.60 4.31
N HIS A 218 12.04 13.66 4.74
CA HIS A 218 12.39 12.33 5.27
C HIS A 218 12.85 12.29 6.73
N ASP A 219 12.00 12.77 7.64
CA ASP A 219 12.24 12.58 9.08
C ASP A 219 12.19 11.09 9.49
N ALA A 220 12.95 10.75 10.53
CA ALA A 220 13.09 9.39 11.07
C ALA A 220 11.81 8.88 11.78
N GLU A 221 10.86 9.76 12.11
CA GLU A 221 9.56 9.37 12.69
C GLU A 221 8.59 8.81 11.63
N CYS A 222 8.81 9.09 10.34
CA CYS A 222 7.97 8.62 9.23
C CYS A 222 8.41 7.23 8.70
N GLU A 223 9.34 6.57 9.39
CA GLU A 223 10.22 5.54 8.83
C GLU A 223 9.51 4.26 8.34
N TYR A 224 8.27 4.01 8.74
CA TYR A 224 7.56 2.79 8.35
C TYR A 224 6.14 3.02 7.85
N ILE A 225 5.64 4.26 7.81
CA ILE A 225 4.23 4.53 7.49
C ILE A 225 3.85 4.08 6.07
N PHE A 226 4.82 3.99 5.16
CA PHE A 226 4.65 3.53 3.77
C PHE A 226 4.91 2.02 3.58
N SER A 227 5.01 1.26 4.68
CA SER A 227 5.37 -0.16 4.67
C SER A 227 4.35 -1.02 5.39
N ALA A 228 4.33 -2.31 5.05
CA ALA A 228 3.53 -3.30 5.76
C ALA A 228 3.88 -3.39 7.26
N TYR A 229 5.14 -3.11 7.64
CA TYR A 229 5.56 -3.05 9.04
C TYR A 229 4.84 -1.93 9.81
N GLY A 230 4.67 -0.76 9.19
CA GLY A 230 3.90 0.34 9.77
C GLY A 230 2.45 -0.07 10.04
N CYS A 231 1.81 -0.72 9.07
CA CYS A 231 0.44 -1.19 9.18
C CYS A 231 0.27 -2.32 10.22
N LEU A 232 1.01 -3.43 10.06
CA LEU A 232 0.78 -4.66 10.83
C LEU A 232 1.43 -4.67 12.21
N VAL A 233 2.57 -4.00 12.38
CA VAL A 233 3.34 -4.05 13.63
C VAL A 233 3.20 -2.76 14.43
N ASN A 234 3.32 -1.60 13.78
CA ASN A 234 3.17 -0.32 14.48
C ASN A 234 1.70 0.11 14.64
N GLY A 235 0.77 -0.44 13.85
CA GLY A 235 -0.64 -0.03 13.84
C GLY A 235 -0.88 1.38 13.29
N LYS A 236 0.08 1.94 12.54
CA LYS A 236 0.03 3.30 11.97
C LYS A 236 0.64 3.32 10.59
N THR A 237 -0.13 3.77 9.60
CA THR A 237 0.24 3.62 8.20
C THR A 237 -0.39 4.70 7.34
N VAL A 238 0.01 4.75 6.07
CA VAL A 238 -0.72 5.43 5.00
C VAL A 238 -1.11 4.42 3.91
N CYS A 239 -1.65 4.90 2.80
CA CYS A 239 -2.15 4.09 1.70
C CYS A 239 -1.16 3.01 1.23
N ALA A 240 0.10 3.38 1.04
CA ALA A 240 1.15 2.44 0.63
C ALA A 240 1.36 1.29 1.63
N GLY A 241 1.31 1.57 2.94
CA GLY A 241 1.50 0.51 3.94
C GLY A 241 0.26 -0.37 4.12
N TYR A 242 -0.95 0.17 3.94
CA TYR A 242 -2.18 -0.63 3.86
C TYR A 242 -2.11 -1.61 2.68
N ALA A 243 -1.80 -1.11 1.50
CA ALA A 243 -1.78 -1.93 0.29
C ALA A 243 -0.68 -3.02 0.32
N LYS A 244 0.50 -2.71 0.88
CA LYS A 244 1.58 -3.70 1.07
C LYS A 244 1.25 -4.75 2.13
N ALA A 245 0.59 -4.35 3.23
CA ALA A 245 0.16 -5.29 4.25
C ALA A 245 -0.91 -6.25 3.72
N PHE A 246 -1.87 -5.73 2.96
CA PHE A 246 -2.88 -6.54 2.29
C PHE A 246 -2.22 -7.54 1.34
N GLN A 247 -1.34 -7.09 0.45
CA GLN A 247 -0.59 -7.95 -0.48
C GLN A 247 0.13 -9.08 0.24
N LEU A 248 0.95 -8.78 1.27
CA LEU A 248 1.70 -9.81 2.02
C LEU A 248 0.80 -10.89 2.63
N ILE A 249 -0.36 -10.49 3.16
CA ILE A 249 -1.30 -11.45 3.74
C ILE A 249 -1.99 -12.25 2.65
N MET A 250 -2.38 -11.64 1.53
CA MET A 250 -2.99 -12.34 0.40
C MET A 250 -2.04 -13.35 -0.23
N ASP A 251 -0.77 -12.98 -0.44
CA ASP A 251 0.27 -13.87 -0.92
C ASP A 251 0.46 -15.06 0.03
N ARG A 252 0.45 -14.80 1.36
CA ARG A 252 0.52 -15.86 2.38
C ARG A 252 -0.68 -16.80 2.38
N LEU A 253 -1.83 -16.31 1.93
CA LEU A 253 -3.05 -17.10 1.77
C LEU A 253 -3.11 -17.86 0.44
N GLY A 254 -2.15 -17.61 -0.47
CA GLY A 254 -2.08 -18.25 -1.78
C GLY A 254 -2.93 -17.55 -2.84
N TYR A 255 -3.29 -16.27 -2.63
CA TYR A 255 -3.90 -15.45 -3.67
C TYR A 255 -2.83 -14.62 -4.36
N ASP A 256 -2.92 -14.55 -5.68
CA ASP A 256 -2.14 -13.60 -6.46
C ASP A 256 -2.65 -12.17 -6.18
N CYS A 257 -1.77 -11.30 -5.68
CA CYS A 257 -2.11 -9.92 -5.32
C CYS A 257 -1.04 -8.94 -5.80
N LEU A 258 -1.47 -7.82 -6.39
CA LEU A 258 -0.61 -6.75 -6.89
C LEU A 258 -0.72 -5.52 -5.98
N TYR A 259 0.41 -4.88 -5.71
CA TYR A 259 0.48 -3.55 -5.13
C TYR A 259 0.50 -2.50 -6.25
N ILE A 260 -0.48 -1.60 -6.25
CA ILE A 260 -0.72 -0.64 -7.33
C ILE A 260 -0.49 0.77 -6.82
N THR A 261 0.08 1.63 -7.67
CA THR A 261 0.20 3.06 -7.45
C THR A 261 -0.52 3.87 -8.53
N GLY A 262 -0.88 5.09 -8.19
CA GLY A 262 -1.50 6.04 -9.09
C GLY A 262 -1.89 7.34 -8.38
N ASP A 263 -2.84 8.06 -8.96
CA ASP A 263 -3.40 9.29 -8.38
C ASP A 263 -4.87 9.10 -8.01
N ALA A 264 -5.25 9.63 -6.86
CA ALA A 264 -6.64 9.67 -6.40
C ALA A 264 -6.96 11.01 -5.72
N GLY A 265 -6.62 12.12 -6.37
CA GLY A 265 -6.57 13.46 -5.77
C GLY A 265 -5.22 13.77 -5.10
N GLY A 266 -4.17 13.06 -5.52
CA GLY A 266 -2.84 12.99 -4.94
C GLY A 266 -2.27 11.57 -5.05
N PRO A 267 -0.95 11.38 -4.86
CA PRO A 267 -0.32 10.06 -4.93
C PRO A 267 -0.97 9.08 -3.97
N HIS A 268 -1.36 7.92 -4.49
CA HIS A 268 -2.13 6.91 -3.75
C HIS A 268 -1.71 5.49 -4.11
N ALA A 269 -2.10 4.52 -3.28
CA ALA A 269 -1.79 3.12 -3.48
C ALA A 269 -2.89 2.20 -2.98
N TRP A 270 -3.13 1.11 -3.71
CA TRP A 270 -4.20 0.13 -3.48
C TRP A 270 -3.78 -1.24 -4.05
N ASN A 271 -4.70 -2.20 -4.15
CA ASN A 271 -4.40 -3.54 -4.65
C ASN A 271 -5.32 -4.00 -5.79
N CYS A 272 -4.81 -4.95 -6.58
CA CYS A 272 -5.62 -5.87 -7.37
C CYS A 272 -5.39 -7.28 -6.85
N VAL A 273 -6.44 -8.00 -6.47
CA VAL A 273 -6.38 -9.38 -6.01
C VAL A 273 -7.14 -10.29 -6.97
N PHE A 274 -6.59 -11.47 -7.22
CA PHE A 274 -7.25 -12.48 -8.03
C PHE A 274 -8.00 -13.46 -7.14
N ILE A 275 -9.30 -13.65 -7.44
CA ILE A 275 -10.18 -14.59 -6.73
C ILE A 275 -10.87 -15.45 -7.78
N GLU A 276 -10.67 -16.77 -7.72
CA GLU A 276 -11.18 -17.71 -8.74
C GLU A 276 -10.85 -17.28 -10.18
N ASP A 277 -9.60 -16.90 -10.40
CA ASP A 277 -9.01 -16.51 -11.69
C ASP A 277 -9.42 -15.14 -12.24
N GLU A 278 -10.31 -14.42 -11.54
CA GLU A 278 -10.78 -13.09 -11.90
C GLU A 278 -10.13 -12.00 -11.03
N GLY A 279 -9.75 -10.89 -11.66
CA GLY A 279 -9.12 -9.74 -11.00
C GLY A 279 -10.12 -8.76 -10.40
N TYR A 280 -9.85 -8.31 -9.17
CA TYR A 280 -10.67 -7.35 -8.44
C TYR A 280 -9.81 -6.27 -7.79
N PHE A 281 -10.19 -5.00 -7.95
CA PHE A 281 -9.54 -3.91 -7.21
C PHE A 281 -10.08 -3.81 -5.78
N ILE A 282 -9.17 -3.60 -4.83
CA ILE A 282 -9.48 -3.34 -3.42
C ILE A 282 -8.66 -2.15 -2.94
N ASP A 283 -9.32 -1.15 -2.36
CA ASP A 283 -8.68 -0.05 -1.65
C ASP A 283 -9.11 -0.04 -0.17
N VAL A 284 -8.30 -0.68 0.66
CA VAL A 284 -8.47 -0.74 2.12
C VAL A 284 -8.46 0.66 2.74
N THR A 285 -7.70 1.59 2.17
CA THR A 285 -7.53 2.94 2.72
C THR A 285 -8.81 3.75 2.58
N TRP A 286 -9.45 3.71 1.41
CA TRP A 286 -10.68 4.47 1.18
C TRP A 286 -11.92 3.83 1.80
N ASP A 287 -11.83 2.54 2.18
CA ASP A 287 -12.83 1.84 2.97
C ASP A 287 -12.59 1.94 4.50
N ASP A 288 -11.47 2.52 4.94
CA ASP A 288 -11.24 2.94 6.33
C ASP A 288 -12.00 4.25 6.62
N PRO A 289 -12.99 4.27 7.54
CA PRO A 289 -13.70 5.49 7.91
C PRO A 289 -12.94 6.38 8.92
N ASP A 290 -11.68 6.07 9.21
CA ASP A 290 -10.87 6.63 10.29
C ASP A 290 -11.47 6.41 11.70
N HIS A 291 -10.93 7.14 12.67
CA HIS A 291 -11.21 7.08 14.11
C HIS A 291 -12.69 7.25 14.54
N ASP A 292 -13.59 7.63 13.64
CA ASP A 292 -14.94 8.07 14.04
C ASP A 292 -15.85 6.89 14.43
N ILE A 293 -15.62 5.72 13.82
CA ILE A 293 -16.44 4.51 14.02
C ILE A 293 -15.66 3.19 14.04
N ASN A 294 -14.41 3.14 13.57
CA ASN A 294 -13.56 1.93 13.48
C ASN A 294 -14.30 0.70 12.92
N GLU A 295 -15.12 0.90 11.89
CA GLU A 295 -15.92 -0.12 11.24
C GLU A 295 -15.76 0.00 9.72
N PRO A 296 -15.37 -1.06 8.99
CA PRO A 296 -15.08 -0.97 7.58
C PRO A 296 -16.28 -0.53 6.74
N LYS A 297 -15.99 0.26 5.71
CA LYS A 297 -16.85 0.43 4.54
C LYS A 297 -16.44 -0.59 3.48
N TYR A 298 -17.16 -0.59 2.36
CA TYR A 298 -16.96 -1.55 1.27
C TYR A 298 -17.23 -0.93 -0.11
N GLU A 299 -17.10 0.39 -0.22
CA GLU A 299 -17.33 1.11 -1.48
C GLU A 299 -16.26 0.75 -2.52
N TYR A 300 -15.05 0.42 -2.06
CA TYR A 300 -13.90 0.03 -2.89
C TYR A 300 -13.52 -1.44 -2.74
N TYR A 301 -14.39 -2.26 -2.15
CA TYR A 301 -14.16 -3.69 -1.98
C TYR A 301 -14.58 -4.48 -3.23
N CYS A 302 -13.60 -5.12 -3.87
CA CYS A 302 -13.72 -5.94 -5.07
C CYS A 302 -14.50 -5.22 -6.18
N ILE A 303 -13.98 -4.08 -6.61
CA ILE A 303 -14.58 -3.26 -7.66
C ILE A 303 -13.92 -3.50 -9.02
N THR A 304 -14.68 -3.21 -10.08
CA THR A 304 -14.20 -3.24 -11.46
C THR A 304 -13.34 -2.01 -11.78
N GLU A 305 -12.56 -2.10 -12.85
CA GLU A 305 -11.80 -0.98 -13.42
C GLU A 305 -12.71 0.25 -13.67
N LYS A 306 -13.85 0.05 -14.33
CA LYS A 306 -14.82 1.14 -14.61
C LYS A 306 -15.35 1.82 -13.34
N GLN A 307 -15.43 1.10 -12.23
CA GLN A 307 -15.82 1.69 -10.94
C GLN A 307 -14.65 2.45 -10.32
N LEU A 308 -13.44 1.91 -10.39
CA LEU A 308 -12.21 2.50 -9.87
C LEU A 308 -11.88 3.84 -10.58
N GLU A 309 -11.94 3.88 -11.92
CA GLU A 309 -11.64 5.02 -12.80
C GLU A 309 -12.43 6.31 -12.49
N LYS A 310 -13.55 6.21 -11.78
CA LYS A 310 -14.33 7.38 -11.35
C LYS A 310 -13.59 8.24 -10.31
N THR A 311 -12.53 7.68 -9.73
CA THR A 311 -11.86 8.18 -8.53
C THR A 311 -10.35 8.05 -8.56
N HIS A 312 -9.84 7.07 -9.29
CA HIS A 312 -8.43 6.71 -9.34
C HIS A 312 -7.95 6.70 -10.78
N GLU A 313 -6.69 7.05 -10.97
CA GLU A 313 -5.95 6.98 -12.23
C GLU A 313 -4.68 6.16 -11.99
N LEU A 314 -4.43 5.14 -12.81
CA LEU A 314 -3.28 4.25 -12.70
C LEU A 314 -2.00 4.90 -13.21
N ASP A 315 -0.87 4.64 -12.55
CA ASP A 315 0.43 4.97 -13.12
C ASP A 315 0.72 4.14 -14.39
N GLU A 316 1.40 4.75 -15.37
CA GLU A 316 1.69 4.13 -16.68
C GLU A 316 2.96 3.26 -16.70
N ASP A 317 3.67 3.12 -15.57
CA ASP A 317 4.92 2.37 -15.49
C ASP A 317 4.72 0.87 -15.81
N PHE A 318 3.59 0.29 -15.39
CA PHE A 318 3.27 -1.12 -15.59
C PHE A 318 1.85 -1.29 -16.13
N LYS A 319 1.66 -2.35 -16.92
CA LYS A 319 0.33 -2.76 -17.35
C LYS A 319 -0.38 -3.44 -16.20
N MET A 320 -1.65 -3.09 -16.03
CA MET A 320 -2.53 -3.67 -15.03
C MET A 320 -3.47 -4.70 -15.67
N PRO A 321 -3.92 -5.71 -14.92
CA PRO A 321 -4.90 -6.67 -15.41
C PRO A 321 -6.27 -6.01 -15.61
N GLU A 322 -7.01 -6.52 -16.60
CA GLU A 322 -8.41 -6.14 -16.79
C GLU A 322 -9.25 -6.69 -15.62
N CYS A 323 -10.01 -5.82 -14.95
CA CYS A 323 -10.85 -6.19 -13.81
C CYS A 323 -12.31 -5.86 -14.13
N THR A 324 -13.04 -6.81 -14.72
CA THR A 324 -14.45 -6.63 -15.13
C THR A 324 -15.46 -7.43 -14.30
N ALA A 325 -14.98 -8.37 -13.51
CA ALA A 325 -15.78 -9.28 -12.70
C ALA A 325 -16.48 -8.55 -11.54
N THR A 326 -17.65 -9.04 -11.12
CA THR A 326 -18.47 -8.40 -10.08
C THR A 326 -18.95 -9.37 -8.99
N GLU A 327 -18.66 -10.66 -9.13
CA GLU A 327 -19.12 -11.75 -8.29
C GLU A 327 -18.73 -11.53 -6.83
N TYR A 328 -17.49 -11.10 -6.57
CA TYR A 328 -16.98 -10.80 -5.24
C TYR A 328 -17.18 -9.34 -4.80
N ASN A 329 -17.85 -8.51 -5.60
CA ASN A 329 -18.19 -7.15 -5.18
C ASN A 329 -19.12 -7.21 -3.96
N TYR A 330 -18.81 -6.46 -2.90
CA TYR A 330 -19.54 -6.52 -1.63
C TYR A 330 -21.06 -6.34 -1.79
N PHE A 331 -21.49 -5.38 -2.61
CA PHE A 331 -22.91 -5.07 -2.77
C PHE A 331 -23.63 -6.10 -3.64
N GLU A 332 -22.94 -6.69 -4.62
CA GLU A 332 -23.50 -7.74 -5.47
C GLU A 332 -23.57 -9.07 -4.71
N TYR A 333 -22.45 -9.49 -4.09
CA TYR A 333 -22.34 -10.76 -3.38
C TYR A 333 -23.38 -10.90 -2.27
N TYR A 334 -23.56 -9.86 -1.44
CA TYR A 334 -24.57 -9.88 -0.37
C TYR A 334 -25.96 -9.41 -0.83
N GLY A 335 -26.10 -8.96 -2.09
CA GLY A 335 -27.35 -8.40 -2.61
C GLY A 335 -27.78 -7.13 -1.88
N TYR A 336 -26.84 -6.25 -1.52
CA TYR A 336 -27.09 -4.92 -0.95
C TYR A 336 -27.21 -3.82 -2.02
N GLY A 337 -27.16 -4.19 -3.29
CA GLY A 337 -27.47 -3.34 -4.45
C GLY A 337 -28.94 -3.39 -4.89
N MET A 338 -29.41 -2.35 -5.58
CA MET A 338 -30.67 -2.33 -6.31
C MET A 338 -30.62 -1.36 -7.49
N ASP A 339 -31.20 -1.71 -8.64
CA ASP A 339 -31.16 -0.86 -9.84
C ASP A 339 -31.91 0.47 -9.65
N GLU A 340 -33.13 0.39 -9.11
CA GLU A 340 -34.02 1.52 -8.86
C GLU A 340 -34.39 1.61 -7.38
N TYR A 341 -34.76 2.81 -6.93
CA TYR A 341 -35.23 3.01 -5.57
C TYR A 341 -36.58 2.34 -5.32
N ASP A 342 -36.60 1.45 -4.32
CA ASP A 342 -37.82 0.84 -3.79
C ASP A 342 -37.72 0.80 -2.25
N PHE A 343 -38.70 1.40 -1.56
CA PHE A 343 -38.65 1.51 -0.10
C PHE A 343 -38.77 0.17 0.62
N ASP A 344 -39.54 -0.78 0.08
CA ASP A 344 -39.74 -2.08 0.71
C ASP A 344 -38.46 -2.92 0.53
N LYS A 345 -37.83 -2.88 -0.65
CA LYS A 345 -36.51 -3.49 -0.86
C LYS A 345 -35.43 -2.88 0.02
N VAL A 346 -35.45 -1.56 0.23
CA VAL A 346 -34.55 -0.90 1.19
C VAL A 346 -34.78 -1.44 2.59
N CYS A 347 -36.02 -1.64 3.03
CA CYS A 347 -36.29 -2.23 4.34
C CYS A 347 -35.69 -3.64 4.47
N ASP A 348 -35.80 -4.47 3.42
CA ASP A 348 -35.24 -5.83 3.41
C ASP A 348 -33.70 -5.83 3.44
N VAL A 349 -33.05 -4.96 2.66
CA VAL A 349 -31.58 -4.80 2.67
C VAL A 349 -31.11 -4.33 4.04
N VAL A 350 -31.79 -3.35 4.65
CA VAL A 350 -31.41 -2.82 5.97
C VAL A 350 -31.66 -3.85 7.08
N ASP A 351 -32.70 -4.69 7.00
CA ASP A 351 -32.92 -5.75 7.98
C ASP A 351 -31.84 -6.83 7.93
N ARG A 352 -31.31 -7.15 6.74
CA ARG A 352 -30.18 -8.09 6.59
C ARG A 352 -28.88 -7.57 7.17
N GLN A 353 -28.71 -6.25 7.22
CA GLN A 353 -27.56 -5.56 7.83
C GLN A 353 -27.81 -5.16 9.31
N LYS A 354 -28.89 -5.65 9.94
CA LYS A 354 -29.23 -5.25 11.32
C LYS A 354 -28.12 -5.58 12.31
N GLY A 355 -27.89 -4.66 13.24
CA GLY A 355 -26.84 -4.76 14.26
C GLY A 355 -25.51 -4.13 13.83
N GLN A 356 -25.34 -3.82 12.55
CA GLN A 356 -24.19 -3.05 12.07
C GLN A 356 -24.33 -1.57 12.41
N ARG A 357 -23.18 -0.92 12.64
CA ARG A 357 -23.11 0.53 12.89
C ARG A 357 -23.09 1.36 11.61
N ILE A 358 -22.67 0.76 10.51
CA ILE A 358 -22.68 1.32 9.16
C ILE A 358 -23.52 0.39 8.32
N ILE A 359 -24.53 0.93 7.64
CA ILE A 359 -25.42 0.19 6.74
C ILE A 359 -25.38 0.90 5.40
N SER A 360 -24.86 0.23 4.37
CA SER A 360 -24.68 0.81 3.05
C SER A 360 -25.55 0.10 2.03
N ILE A 361 -26.12 0.87 1.12
CA ILE A 361 -26.96 0.39 0.02
C ILE A 361 -26.42 1.00 -1.26
N ARG A 362 -26.22 0.18 -2.30
CA ARG A 362 -25.80 0.66 -3.62
C ARG A 362 -27.01 0.74 -4.55
N PHE A 363 -27.06 1.80 -5.35
CA PHE A 363 -28.09 2.02 -6.36
C PHE A 363 -27.50 1.90 -7.77
N GLY A 364 -28.30 1.47 -8.74
CA GLY A 364 -27.85 1.26 -10.12
C GLY A 364 -27.51 2.55 -10.87
N SER A 365 -28.00 3.70 -10.40
CA SER A 365 -27.72 5.00 -10.99
C SER A 365 -27.75 6.15 -9.99
N VAL A 366 -27.24 7.31 -10.41
CA VAL A 366 -27.30 8.55 -9.62
C VAL A 366 -28.75 8.99 -9.41
N GLU A 367 -29.61 8.84 -10.41
CA GLU A 367 -31.04 9.14 -10.30
C GLU A 367 -31.74 8.27 -9.25
N ALA A 368 -31.44 6.97 -9.23
CA ALA A 368 -31.98 6.06 -8.21
C ALA A 368 -31.46 6.42 -6.80
N LEU A 369 -30.19 6.82 -6.67
CA LEU A 369 -29.64 7.33 -5.41
C LEU A 369 -30.33 8.64 -4.98
N GLU A 370 -30.60 9.56 -5.91
CA GLU A 370 -31.31 10.81 -5.63
C GLU A 370 -32.73 10.55 -5.13
N ASP A 371 -33.45 9.60 -5.74
CA ASP A 371 -34.77 9.18 -5.29
C ASP A 371 -34.73 8.58 -3.88
N ALA A 372 -33.74 7.74 -3.61
CA ALA A 372 -33.48 7.21 -2.28
C ALA A 372 -33.20 8.31 -1.27
N TYR A 373 -32.32 9.26 -1.59
CA TYR A 373 -32.02 10.41 -0.73
C TYR A 373 -33.26 11.27 -0.46
N ASN A 374 -34.03 11.60 -1.49
CA ASN A 374 -35.25 12.39 -1.37
C ASN A 374 -36.28 11.70 -0.47
N SER A 375 -36.40 10.38 -0.54
CA SER A 375 -37.34 9.62 0.28
C SER A 375 -36.83 9.37 1.70
N LEU A 376 -35.66 8.75 1.83
CA LEU A 376 -35.08 8.31 3.10
C LEU A 376 -34.70 9.48 3.99
N ALA A 377 -33.98 10.47 3.43
CA ALA A 377 -33.50 11.61 4.18
C ALA A 377 -34.52 12.76 4.22
N LYS A 378 -34.87 13.35 3.07
CA LYS A 378 -35.70 14.59 3.06
C LYS A 378 -37.13 14.36 3.56
N LYS A 379 -37.77 13.23 3.23
CA LYS A 379 -39.11 12.88 3.72
C LYS A 379 -39.07 12.12 5.06
N GLY A 380 -37.89 11.84 5.61
CA GLY A 380 -37.72 11.22 6.93
C GLY A 380 -38.10 9.73 6.99
N MET A 381 -38.08 9.02 5.86
CA MET A 381 -38.47 7.62 5.79
C MET A 381 -37.48 6.66 6.49
N LEU A 382 -36.24 7.08 6.78
CA LEU A 382 -35.29 6.27 7.57
C LEU A 382 -35.86 5.80 8.92
N ARG A 383 -36.61 6.67 9.61
CA ARG A 383 -37.24 6.33 10.91
C ARG A 383 -38.44 5.40 10.79
N LYS A 384 -38.92 5.16 9.56
CA LYS A 384 -40.00 4.22 9.26
C LYS A 384 -39.47 2.80 9.00
N ILE A 385 -38.18 2.65 8.73
CA ILE A 385 -37.55 1.35 8.56
C ILE A 385 -37.57 0.59 9.90
N PRO A 386 -38.20 -0.59 10.00
CA PRO A 386 -38.37 -1.30 11.27
C PRO A 386 -37.05 -1.56 12.02
N ALA A 387 -36.01 -1.99 11.30
CA ALA A 387 -34.69 -2.29 11.87
C ALA A 387 -34.00 -1.06 12.50
N LEU A 388 -34.34 0.16 12.04
CA LEU A 388 -33.75 1.41 12.53
C LEU A 388 -34.63 2.15 13.53
N LYS A 389 -35.86 1.68 13.77
CA LYS A 389 -36.87 2.39 14.56
C LYS A 389 -36.38 2.74 15.98
N ASN A 390 -35.59 1.85 16.58
CA ASN A 390 -35.10 1.98 17.95
C ASN A 390 -33.70 2.59 18.05
N ALA A 391 -33.06 2.94 16.93
CA ALA A 391 -31.75 3.59 16.95
C ALA A 391 -31.84 4.93 17.68
N LYS A 392 -30.90 5.20 18.61
CA LYS A 392 -30.92 6.44 19.39
C LYS A 392 -30.64 7.61 18.46
N LYS A 393 -29.60 7.48 17.63
CA LYS A 393 -29.21 8.47 16.65
C LYS A 393 -28.97 7.81 15.29
N LEU A 394 -29.45 8.49 14.25
CA LEU A 394 -29.20 8.16 12.86
C LEU A 394 -28.53 9.37 12.20
N SER A 395 -27.47 9.13 11.46
CA SER A 395 -26.91 10.06 10.48
C SER A 395 -26.72 9.30 9.16
N TYR A 396 -26.50 10.01 8.08
CA TYR A 396 -26.31 9.40 6.77
C TYR A 396 -25.35 10.22 5.91
N THR A 397 -24.74 9.55 4.94
CA THR A 397 -23.99 10.14 3.84
C THR A 397 -24.44 9.50 2.54
N TYR A 398 -24.14 10.14 1.42
CA TYR A 398 -24.33 9.55 0.10
C TYR A 398 -23.09 9.84 -0.76
N ASN A 399 -22.78 8.94 -1.69
CA ASN A 399 -21.66 9.07 -2.60
C ASN A 399 -22.15 8.82 -4.03
N GLU A 400 -22.18 9.87 -4.85
CA GLU A 400 -22.66 9.82 -6.23
C GLU A 400 -21.74 8.97 -7.13
N LYS A 401 -20.43 8.96 -6.88
CA LYS A 401 -19.47 8.21 -7.70
C LYS A 401 -19.74 6.71 -7.64
N HIS A 402 -20.06 6.21 -6.44
CA HIS A 402 -20.39 4.79 -6.20
C HIS A 402 -21.87 4.50 -6.11
N CYS A 403 -22.71 5.52 -6.28
CA CYS A 403 -24.16 5.44 -6.14
C CYS A 403 -24.59 4.81 -4.80
N THR A 404 -23.88 5.10 -3.70
CA THR A 404 -24.13 4.51 -2.39
C THR A 404 -24.85 5.48 -1.45
N PHE A 405 -25.78 4.95 -0.66
CA PHE A 405 -26.40 5.63 0.48
C PHE A 405 -26.02 4.88 1.75
N THR A 406 -25.36 5.58 2.69
CA THR A 406 -24.81 4.98 3.89
C THR A 406 -25.47 5.58 5.13
N VAL A 407 -25.98 4.73 6.01
CA VAL A 407 -26.62 5.09 7.28
C VAL A 407 -25.69 4.70 8.42
N TYR A 408 -25.45 5.65 9.33
CA TYR A 408 -24.72 5.43 10.57
C TYR A 408 -25.68 5.33 11.74
N VAL A 409 -25.57 4.24 12.49
CA VAL A 409 -26.43 3.89 13.61
C VAL A 409 -25.63 4.04 14.91
N LYS A 410 -26.12 4.89 15.83
CA LYS A 410 -25.52 5.15 17.15
C LYS A 410 -26.53 4.95 18.29
#